data_AF-A0A519TEC5-F1
#
_entry.id   AF-A0A519TEC5-F1
#
_cell.length_a   1.000
_cell.length_b   1.000
_cell.length_c   1.000
_cell.angle_alpha   90.00
_cell.angle_beta   90.00
_cell.angle_gamma   90.00
#
_symmetry.space_group_name_H-M   'P 1'
#
loop_
_entity.id
_entity.type
_entity.pdbx_description
1 polymer ?
#
loop_
_entity_poly.entity_id
_entity_poly.type
_entity_poly.pdbx_seq_one_letter_code
_entity_poly.pdbx_strand_id
1 'polypeptide(L)'
;MNTQEIIAITIILAAIFAYINHRFIKWPPTIGIMALSLISSILLVTIGNSKSLLSEKAISLATSLDFQDVLMNFMLSFLLFAGAIHIDASKLRAERLPVLVLATVGI
;
A
#
# COMPACT_ATOMS: atom_id res chain seq x y z
N MET A 1 -21.07 -2.11 -5.66
CA MET A 1 -20.28 -3.13 -4.92
C MET A 1 -20.28 -2.75 -3.47
N ASN A 2 -20.42 -3.72 -2.56
CA ASN A 2 -20.35 -3.43 -1.14
C ASN A 2 -18.89 -3.20 -0.74
N THR A 3 -18.63 -2.32 0.23
CA THR A 3 -17.27 -1.99 0.72
C THR A 3 -16.46 -3.23 1.12
N GLN A 4 -17.13 -4.26 1.65
CA GLN A 4 -16.52 -5.54 2.01
C GLN A 4 -15.93 -6.27 0.80
N GLU A 5 -16.61 -6.23 -0.34
CA GLU A 5 -16.14 -6.87 -1.58
C GLU A 5 -14.90 -6.17 -2.11
N ILE A 6 -14.87 -4.84 -2.04
CA ILE A 6 -13.73 -4.02 -2.47
C ILE A 6 -12.50 -4.38 -1.64
N ILE A 7 -12.63 -4.37 -0.30
CA ILE A 7 -11.55 -4.74 0.61
C ILE A 7 -11.05 -6.16 0.32
N ALA A 8 -11.97 -7.12 0.14
CA ALA A 8 -11.60 -8.50 -0.17
C ALA A 8 -10.83 -8.62 -1.49
N ILE A 9 -11.30 -7.95 -2.55
CA ILE A 9 -10.62 -7.95 -3.86
C ILE A 9 -9.24 -7.29 -3.75
N THR A 10 -9.11 -6.16 -3.04
CA THR A 10 -7.83 -5.48 -2.85
C THR A 10 -6.84 -6.35 -2.07
N ILE A 11 -7.28 -7.04 -1.01
CA ILE A 11 -6.44 -7.97 -0.23
C ILE A 11 -6.00 -9.15 -1.08
N ILE A 12 -6.93 -9.79 -1.81
CA ILE A 12 -6.62 -10.93 -2.67
C ILE A 12 -5.64 -10.51 -3.77
N LEU A 13 -5.84 -9.34 -4.38
CA LEU A 13 -4.96 -8.83 -5.41
C LEU A 13 -3.54 -8.54 -4.86
N ALA A 14 -3.46 -7.91 -3.69
CA ALA A 14 -2.19 -7.69 -3.00
C ALA A 14 -1.48 -9.01 -2.67
N ALA A 15 -2.22 -10.03 -2.20
CA ALA A 15 -1.68 -11.35 -1.92
C ALA A 15 -1.16 -12.07 -3.18
N ILE A 16 -1.88 -11.96 -4.30
CA ILE A 16 -1.44 -12.49 -5.60
C ILE A 16 -0.15 -11.81 -6.04
N PHE A 17 -0.06 -10.48 -5.97
CA PHE A 17 1.16 -9.76 -6.32
C PHE A 17 2.31 -10.08 -5.37
N ALA A 18 2.06 -10.20 -4.07
CA ALA A 18 3.06 -10.63 -3.10
C ALA A 18 3.57 -12.05 -3.39
N TYR A 19 2.67 -12.97 -3.75
CA TYR A 19 3.03 -14.34 -4.12
C TYR A 19 3.85 -14.38 -5.41
N ILE A 20 3.43 -13.66 -6.46
CA ILE A 20 4.16 -13.57 -7.72
C ILE A 20 5.55 -12.95 -7.48
N ASN A 21 5.63 -11.87 -6.69
CA ASN A 21 6.90 -11.25 -6.35
C ASN A 21 7.80 -12.25 -5.60
N HIS A 22 7.28 -12.93 -4.59
CA HIS A 22 8.06 -13.89 -3.81
C HIS A 22 8.52 -15.11 -4.63
N ARG A 23 7.69 -15.62 -5.55
CA ARG A 23 7.98 -16.82 -6.34
C ARG A 23 8.90 -16.56 -7.53
N PHE A 24 8.72 -15.45 -8.26
CA PHE A 24 9.39 -15.22 -9.55
C PHE A 24 10.41 -14.07 -9.54
N ILE A 25 10.11 -12.93 -8.91
CA ILE A 25 10.89 -11.69 -9.05
C ILE A 25 11.92 -11.50 -7.92
N LYS A 26 11.54 -11.85 -6.68
CA LYS A 26 12.35 -11.77 -5.45
C LYS A 26 12.86 -10.35 -5.11
N TRP A 27 12.14 -9.31 -5.49
CA TRP A 27 12.45 -7.95 -5.07
C TRP A 27 12.04 -7.68 -3.63
N PRO A 28 12.60 -6.63 -2.98
CA PRO A 28 12.08 -6.14 -1.72
C PRO A 28 10.55 -6.03 -1.76
N PRO A 29 9.82 -6.56 -0.75
CA PRO A 29 8.38 -6.80 -0.86
C PRO A 29 7.57 -5.58 -1.32
N THR A 30 7.87 -4.40 -0.77
CA THR A 30 7.24 -3.13 -1.12
C THR A 30 7.48 -2.73 -2.58
N ILE A 31 8.73 -2.83 -3.06
CA ILE A 31 9.10 -2.46 -4.43
C ILE A 31 8.45 -3.43 -5.43
N GLY A 32 8.49 -4.73 -5.14
CA GLY A 32 7.93 -5.75 -6.04
C GLY A 32 6.42 -5.65 -6.20
N ILE A 33 5.68 -5.46 -5.09
CA ILE A 33 4.23 -5.30 -5.14
C ILE A 33 3.86 -4.01 -5.89
N MET A 34 4.57 -2.90 -5.64
CA MET A 34 4.34 -1.62 -6.32
C MET A 34 4.59 -1.73 -7.84
N ALA A 35 5.67 -2.39 -8.25
CA ALA A 35 5.97 -2.55 -9.67
C ALA A 35 4.93 -3.44 -10.37
N LEU A 36 4.54 -4.55 -9.75
CA LEU A 36 3.52 -5.44 -10.29
C LEU A 36 2.15 -4.75 -10.41
N SER A 37 1.75 -3.98 -9.40
CA SER A 37 0.49 -3.23 -9.46
C SER A 37 0.51 -2.16 -10.54
N LEU A 38 1.64 -1.45 -10.71
CA LEU A 38 1.82 -0.44 -11.75
C LEU A 38 1.77 -1.06 -13.16
N ILE A 39 2.50 -2.16 -13.39
CA ILE A 39 2.47 -2.88 -14.67
C ILE A 39 1.07 -3.39 -14.96
N SER A 40 0.40 -3.97 -13.97
CA SER A 40 -0.98 -4.44 -14.12
C SER A 40 -1.94 -3.30 -14.45
N SER A 41 -1.76 -2.11 -13.87
CA SER A 41 -2.54 -0.91 -14.19
C SER A 41 -2.32 -0.46 -15.64
N ILE A 42 -1.06 -0.40 -16.09
CA ILE A 42 -0.72 -0.05 -17.48
C ILE A 42 -1.31 -1.08 -18.46
N LEU A 43 -1.21 -2.38 -18.15
CA LEU A 43 -1.81 -3.44 -18.96
C LEU A 43 -3.33 -3.31 -19.04
N LEU A 44 -4.00 -2.98 -17.93
CA LEU A 44 -5.45 -2.73 -17.92
C LEU A 44 -5.85 -1.55 -18.80
N VAL A 45 -5.08 -0.45 -18.79
CA VAL A 45 -5.37 0.74 -19.62
C VAL A 45 -5.12 0.44 -21.11
N THR A 46 -4.01 -0.23 -21.43
CA THR A 46 -3.64 -0.53 -22.82
C THR A 46 -4.58 -1.56 -23.47
N ILE A 47 -4.93 -2.63 -22.74
CA ILE A 47 -5.84 -3.69 -23.22
C ILE A 47 -7.32 -3.24 -23.11
N GLY A 48 -7.63 -2.35 -22.17
CA GLY A 48 -8.99 -1.89 -21.85
C GLY A 48 -9.66 -1.00 -22.90
N ASN A 49 -8.93 -0.54 -23.93
CA ASN A 49 -9.49 0.27 -25.03
C ASN A 49 -10.58 -0.48 -25.86
N SER A 50 -10.64 -1.81 -25.79
CA SER A 50 -11.57 -2.63 -26.59
C SER A 50 -13.00 -2.76 -26.03
N LYS A 51 -13.50 -1.84 -25.18
CA LYS A 51 -14.83 -1.94 -24.51
C LYS A 51 -15.03 -3.26 -23.74
N SER A 52 -14.04 -3.67 -22.95
CA SER A 52 -14.21 -4.84 -22.08
C SER A 52 -14.93 -4.45 -20.79
N LEU A 53 -15.99 -5.19 -20.42
CA LEU A 53 -16.75 -5.08 -19.15
C LEU A 53 -15.85 -5.05 -17.89
N LEU A 54 -14.65 -5.62 -18.00
CA LEU A 54 -13.63 -5.63 -16.94
C LEU A 54 -13.07 -4.23 -16.66
N SER A 55 -12.89 -3.40 -17.69
CA SER A 55 -12.37 -2.03 -17.55
C SER A 55 -13.38 -1.14 -16.81
N GLU A 56 -14.66 -1.23 -17.16
CA GLU A 56 -15.72 -0.44 -16.52
C GLU A 56 -15.92 -0.80 -15.04
N LYS A 57 -15.87 -2.10 -14.71
CA LYS A 57 -15.86 -2.55 -13.31
C LYS A 57 -14.61 -2.08 -12.55
N ALA A 58 -13.43 -2.15 -13.16
CA ALA A 58 -12.19 -1.70 -12.53
C ALA A 58 -12.19 -0.19 -12.28
N ILE A 59 -12.72 0.62 -13.21
CA ILE A 59 -12.88 2.06 -13.04
C ILE A 59 -13.87 2.34 -11.91
N SER A 60 -15.04 1.69 -11.92
CA SER A 60 -16.04 1.83 -10.86
C SER A 60 -15.45 1.50 -9.47
N LEU A 61 -14.69 0.40 -9.37
CA LEU A 61 -13.93 0.03 -8.18
C LEU A 61 -12.97 1.13 -7.73
N ALA A 62 -12.15 1.65 -8.66
CA ALA A 62 -11.16 2.68 -8.35
C ALA A 62 -11.80 4.00 -7.90
N THR A 63 -12.92 4.43 -8.50
CA THR A 63 -13.65 5.64 -8.09
C THR A 63 -14.47 5.47 -6.82
N SER A 64 -14.78 4.23 -6.42
CA SER A 64 -15.59 3.97 -5.22
C SER A 64 -14.81 4.05 -3.91
N LEU A 65 -13.46 4.10 -3.97
CA LEU A 65 -12.60 4.12 -2.80
C LEU A 65 -11.68 5.35 -2.86
N ASP A 66 -11.82 6.25 -1.88
CA ASP A 66 -10.83 7.28 -1.63
C ASP A 66 -9.65 6.66 -0.90
N PHE A 67 -8.66 6.18 -1.66
CA PHE A 67 -7.45 5.57 -1.12
C PHE A 67 -6.68 6.52 -0.21
N GLN A 68 -6.68 7.82 -0.51
CA GLN A 68 -5.96 8.80 0.29
C GLN A 68 -6.60 8.96 1.65
N ASP A 69 -7.94 9.07 1.70
CA ASP A 69 -8.68 9.15 2.95
C ASP A 69 -8.47 7.90 3.82
N VAL A 70 -8.63 6.71 3.22
CA VAL A 70 -8.42 5.44 3.94
C VAL A 70 -6.98 5.30 4.43
N LEU A 71 -6.00 5.68 3.62
CA LEU A 71 -4.59 5.56 4.00
C LEU A 71 -4.22 6.55 5.10
N MET A 72 -4.59 7.83 4.94
CA MET A 72 -4.19 8.89 5.86
C MET A 72 -4.97 8.83 7.18
N ASN A 73 -6.29 8.64 7.13
CA ASN A 73 -7.13 8.67 8.34
C ASN A 73 -7.15 7.32 9.08
N PHE A 74 -6.97 6.20 8.38
CA PHE A 74 -7.05 4.88 9.00
C PHE A 74 -5.70 4.15 9.02
N MET A 75 -5.12 3.82 7.86
CA MET A 75 -3.94 2.93 7.81
C MET A 75 -2.70 3.54 8.47
N LEU A 76 -2.46 4.84 8.32
CA LEU A 76 -1.28 5.52 8.84
C LEU A 76 -1.15 5.38 10.37
N SER A 77 -2.25 5.50 11.11
CA SER A 77 -2.28 5.32 12.56
C SER A 77 -1.79 3.94 12.97
N PHE A 78 -2.24 2.88 12.27
CA PHE A 78 -1.76 1.52 12.51
C PHE A 78 -0.31 1.33 12.08
N LEU A 79 0.12 1.95 10.98
CA LEU A 79 1.50 1.87 10.49
C LEU A 79 2.49 2.57 11.45
N LEU A 80 2.13 3.75 11.97
CA LEU A 80 2.93 4.47 12.97
C LEU A 80 3.00 3.69 14.28
N PHE A 81 1.89 3.09 14.71
CA PHE A 81 1.87 2.22 15.88
C PHE A 81 2.73 0.96 15.70
N ALA A 82 2.58 0.27 14.56
CA ALA A 82 3.39 -0.90 14.23
C ALA A 82 4.88 -0.53 14.15
N GLY A 83 5.21 0.63 13.56
CA GLY A 83 6.56 1.17 13.54
C GLY A 83 7.11 1.42 14.95
N ALA A 84 6.29 1.99 15.84
CA ALA A 84 6.68 2.28 17.22
C ALA A 84 6.90 1.02 18.08
N ILE A 85 6.12 -0.06 17.87
CA ILE A 85 6.29 -1.32 18.63
C ILE A 85 7.69 -1.93 18.43
N HIS A 86 8.29 -1.76 17.26
CA HIS A 86 9.63 -2.30 16.98
C HIS A 86 10.77 -1.44 17.57
N ILE A 87 10.45 -0.27 18.16
CA ILE A 87 11.44 0.65 18.73
C ILE A 87 11.77 0.24 20.16
N ASP A 88 13.06 0.05 20.43
CA ASP A 88 13.57 -0.19 21.78
C ASP A 88 13.51 1.11 22.61
N ALA A 89 12.60 1.14 23.59
CA ALA A 89 12.40 2.29 24.47
C ALA A 89 13.66 2.66 25.28
N SER A 90 14.53 1.68 25.60
CA SER A 90 15.76 1.93 26.35
C SER A 90 16.79 2.70 25.50
N LYS A 91 16.97 2.28 24.24
CA LYS A 91 17.84 2.98 23.27
C LYS A 91 17.28 4.35 22.91
N LEU A 92 15.96 4.46 22.73
CA LEU A 92 15.30 5.73 22.45
C LEU A 92 15.52 6.74 23.58
N ARG A 93 15.51 6.28 24.84
CA ARG A 93 15.77 7.13 26.00
C ARG A 93 17.23 7.58 26.07
N ALA A 94 18.18 6.72 25.69
CA ALA A 94 19.59 7.08 25.61
C ALA A 94 19.86 8.15 24.55
N GLU A 95 19.26 8.01 23.37
CA GLU A 95 19.43 8.92 22.22
C GLU A 95 18.35 10.02 22.12
N ARG A 96 17.69 10.35 23.24
CA ARG A 96 16.54 11.27 23.24
C ARG A 96 16.85 12.67 22.68
N LEU A 97 18.09 13.17 22.91
CA LEU A 97 18.50 14.52 22.49
C LEU A 97 18.70 14.59 20.97
N PRO A 98 19.52 13.72 20.34
CA PRO A 98 19.60 13.64 18.88
C PRO A 98 18.24 13.43 18.21
N VAL A 99 17.41 12.53 18.73
CA VAL A 99 16.08 12.24 18.17
C VAL A 99 15.18 13.47 18.24
N LEU A 100 15.16 14.20 19.37
CA LEU A 100 14.37 15.42 19.50
C LEU A 100 14.81 16.51 18.52
N VAL A 101 16.12 16.75 18.39
CA VAL A 101 16.65 17.77 17.47
C VAL A 101 16.32 17.42 16.03
N LEU A 102 16.55 16.16 15.62
CA LEU A 102 16.26 15.72 14.25
C LEU A 102 14.76 15.77 13.93
N ALA A 103 13.89 15.40 14.89
CA ALA A 103 12.45 15.41 14.69
C ALA A 103 11.82 16.82 14.69
N THR A 104 12.45 17.81 15.33
CA THR A 104 11.93 19.18 15.44
C THR A 104 12.56 20.17 14.48
N VAL A 105 13.87 20.06 14.23
CA VAL A 105 14.64 20.99 13.37
C VAL A 105 14.91 20.39 11.99
N GLY A 106 14.93 19.06 11.86
CA GLY A 106 15.17 18.36 10.59
C GLY A 106 13.92 18.15 9.72
N ILE A 107 12.75 18.50 10.24
CA ILE A 107 11.47 18.62 9.51
C ILE A 107 11.27 20.08 9.13
#